data_AF-A0A919VRA1-F1
#
_entry.id   AF-A0A919VRA1-F1
#
_cell.length_a   1.000
_cell.length_b   1.000
_cell.length_c   1.000
_cell.angle_alpha   90.00
_cell.angle_beta   90.00
_cell.angle_gamma   90.00
#
_symmetry.space_group_name_H-M   'P 1'
#
loop_
_entity.id
_entity.type
_entity.pdbx_description
1 polymer ?
#
loop_
_entity_poly.entity_id
_entity_poly.type
_entity_poly.pdbx_seq_one_letter_code
_entity_poly.pdbx_strand_id
1 'polypeptide(L)'
;MTDVETPAALLASYARFTIEPGLTENELAAVEKEFAFSFADDHRAFLAAGLPTGRGWPDWRHGDRTQLRDRLAAPVEGVLFDVASNGFWYEGWGPQPVNAVPVAKSFLVTAPRLIPLYSHRYLPAGRGTAGHPVLSVMQTDVIVYGADLKAYLRREFEGLQDPPTGARPTVAFWKDLV
;
A
#
# COMPACT_ATOMS: atom_id res chain seq x y z
N MET A 1 -12.51 20.20 22.84
CA MET A 1 -11.41 19.77 21.95
C MET A 1 -11.66 18.31 21.65
N THR A 2 -12.24 17.99 20.50
CA THR A 2 -12.38 16.60 20.06
C THR A 2 -10.99 16.02 19.92
N ASP A 3 -10.67 15.05 20.78
CA ASP A 3 -9.43 14.28 20.67
C ASP A 3 -9.40 13.68 19.26
N VAL A 4 -8.46 14.14 18.42
CA VAL A 4 -8.34 13.63 17.07
C VAL A 4 -7.67 12.27 17.19
N GLU A 5 -8.49 11.23 17.36
CA GLU A 5 -8.04 9.85 17.43
C GLU A 5 -7.09 9.55 16.26
N THR A 6 -5.87 9.09 16.59
CA THR A 6 -4.87 8.71 15.58
C THR A 6 -5.30 7.41 14.89
N PRO A 7 -4.81 7.11 13.67
CA PRO A 7 -5.15 5.85 13.02
C PRO A 7 -4.75 4.61 13.86
N ALA A 8 -3.64 4.67 14.59
CA ALA A 8 -3.21 3.59 15.46
C ALA A 8 -4.13 3.42 16.69
N ALA A 9 -4.58 4.51 17.30
CA ALA A 9 -5.55 4.47 18.39
C ALA A 9 -6.90 3.89 17.92
N LEU A 10 -7.36 4.29 16.74
CA LEU A 10 -8.57 3.74 16.12
C LEU A 10 -8.44 2.23 15.85
N LEU A 11 -7.30 1.77 15.31
CA LEU A 11 -7.09 0.34 15.11
C LEU A 11 -7.10 -0.43 16.45
N ALA A 12 -6.50 0.13 17.49
CA ALA A 12 -6.47 -0.46 18.83
C ALA A 12 -7.87 -0.55 19.46
N SER A 13 -8.74 0.43 19.22
CA SER A 13 -10.08 0.45 19.79
C SER A 13 -10.98 -0.70 19.31
N TYR A 14 -10.70 -1.27 18.13
CA TYR A 14 -11.41 -2.46 17.65
C TYR A 14 -11.14 -3.71 18.50
N ALA A 15 -10.04 -3.78 19.25
CA ALA A 15 -9.65 -4.91 20.10
C ALA A 15 -9.69 -6.28 19.40
N ARG A 16 -9.42 -6.30 18.09
CA ARG A 16 -9.44 -7.51 17.23
C ARG A 16 -8.06 -7.99 16.80
N PHE A 17 -7.03 -7.16 16.99
CA PHE A 17 -5.68 -7.39 16.48
C PHE A 17 -4.67 -7.28 17.61
N THR A 18 -3.60 -8.08 17.50
CA THR A 18 -2.41 -7.86 18.30
C THR A 18 -1.70 -6.60 17.79
N ILE A 19 -1.45 -5.66 18.69
CA ILE A 19 -0.69 -4.45 18.41
C ILE A 19 0.53 -4.48 19.33
N GLU A 20 1.68 -4.71 18.72
CA GLU A 20 2.98 -4.65 19.38
C GLU A 20 3.41 -3.18 19.59
N PRO A 21 4.41 -2.92 20.46
CA PRO A 21 5.04 -1.62 20.52
C PRO A 21 5.45 -1.15 19.12
N GLY A 22 5.18 0.12 18.82
CA GLY A 22 5.46 0.68 17.50
C GLY A 22 6.94 0.58 17.12
N LEU A 23 7.22 0.67 15.82
CA LEU A 23 8.58 0.64 15.31
C LEU A 23 9.34 1.89 15.76
N THR A 24 10.56 1.69 16.26
CA THR A 24 11.49 2.79 16.54
C THR A 24 12.01 3.39 15.24
N GLU A 25 12.56 4.61 15.31
CA GLU A 25 13.21 5.25 14.15
C GLU A 25 14.32 4.37 13.54
N ASN A 26 15.08 3.66 14.37
CA ASN A 26 16.14 2.75 13.92
C ASN A 26 15.57 1.52 13.19
N GLU A 27 14.46 0.95 13.69
CA GLU A 27 13.79 -0.18 13.03
C GLU A 27 13.18 0.24 11.70
N LEU A 28 12.49 1.39 11.67
CA LEU A 28 11.96 1.96 10.42
C LEU A 28 13.07 2.19 9.40
N ALA A 29 14.18 2.81 9.81
CA ALA A 29 15.31 3.07 8.93
C ALA A 29 15.98 1.76 8.44
N ALA A 30 16.05 0.74 9.30
CA ALA A 30 16.58 -0.58 8.94
C ALA A 30 15.70 -1.26 7.87
N VAL A 31 14.38 -1.23 8.02
CA VAL A 31 13.42 -1.78 7.03
C VAL A 31 13.52 -1.03 5.71
N GLU A 32 13.51 0.30 5.75
CA GLU A 32 13.64 1.14 4.55
C GLU A 32 14.93 0.84 3.77
N LYS A 33 16.04 0.68 4.50
CA LYS A 33 17.34 0.32 3.94
C LYS A 33 17.34 -1.11 3.37
N GLU A 34 16.83 -2.08 4.12
CA GLU A 34 16.81 -3.50 3.72
C GLU A 34 16.03 -3.70 2.42
N PHE A 35 14.87 -3.07 2.32
CA PHE A 35 13.97 -3.27 1.18
C PHE A 35 14.12 -2.21 0.09
N ALA A 36 14.98 -1.21 0.27
CA ALA A 36 15.22 -0.11 -0.68
C ALA A 36 13.94 0.66 -1.04
N PHE A 37 13.25 1.17 -0.02
CA PHE A 37 12.15 2.14 -0.17
C PHE A 37 12.13 3.11 1.02
N SER A 38 11.29 4.13 0.97
CA SER A 38 10.96 4.92 2.16
C SER A 38 9.46 4.92 2.36
N PHE A 39 9.01 4.73 3.60
CA PHE A 39 7.60 4.87 3.93
C PHE A 39 7.17 6.34 3.73
N ALA A 40 5.90 6.55 3.38
CA ALA A 40 5.27 7.85 3.57
C ALA A 40 5.22 8.22 5.05
N ASP A 41 5.24 9.51 5.37
CA ASP A 41 5.37 10.01 6.74
C ASP A 41 4.17 9.61 7.61
N ASP A 42 2.96 9.54 7.02
CA ASP A 42 1.75 9.05 7.69
C ASP A 42 1.79 7.54 7.95
N HIS A 43 2.37 6.75 7.04
CA HIS A 43 2.63 5.32 7.25
C HIS A 43 3.68 5.10 8.35
N ARG A 44 4.77 5.88 8.38
CA ARG A 44 5.75 5.84 9.49
C ARG A 44 5.07 6.14 10.82
N ALA A 45 4.31 7.24 10.89
CA ALA A 45 3.63 7.66 12.10
C ALA A 45 2.66 6.58 12.61
N PHE A 46 1.94 5.92 11.70
CA PHE A 46 1.06 4.81 12.03
C PHE A 46 1.83 3.63 12.65
N LEU A 47 2.90 3.16 11.99
CA LEU A 47 3.69 2.02 12.48
C LEU A 47 4.49 2.35 13.75
N ALA A 48 4.90 3.61 13.95
CA ALA A 48 5.59 4.07 15.14
C ALA A 48 4.66 4.23 16.35
N ALA A 49 3.37 4.52 16.12
CA ALA A 49 2.37 4.61 17.18
C ALA A 49 1.91 3.23 17.68
N GLY A 50 1.94 2.21 16.83
CA GLY A 50 1.66 0.83 17.18
C GLY A 50 1.85 -0.08 15.98
N LEU A 51 2.47 -1.25 16.17
CA LEU A 51 2.74 -2.19 15.09
C LEU A 51 1.67 -3.29 15.07
N PRO A 52 0.70 -3.26 14.16
CA PRO A 52 -0.25 -4.35 14.04
C PRO A 52 0.42 -5.61 13.50
N THR A 53 0.12 -6.76 14.09
CA THR A 53 0.67 -8.06 13.69
C THR A 53 -0.43 -9.09 13.47
N GLY A 54 -0.06 -10.26 12.95
CA GLY A 54 -0.98 -11.35 12.66
C GLY A 54 -1.55 -11.34 11.24
N ARG A 55 -2.61 -12.11 11.01
CA ARG A 55 -3.12 -12.39 9.66
C ARG A 55 -3.51 -11.10 8.93
N GLY A 56 -2.99 -10.94 7.73
CA GLY A 56 -3.26 -9.80 6.84
C GLY A 56 -2.22 -8.67 6.98
N TRP A 57 -1.71 -8.42 8.19
CA TRP A 57 -0.69 -7.39 8.43
C TRP A 57 0.72 -7.84 8.00
N PRO A 58 1.54 -6.95 7.41
CA PRO A 58 2.96 -7.19 7.25
C PRO A 58 3.69 -7.01 8.58
N ASP A 59 4.35 -8.06 9.06
CA ASP A 59 5.21 -7.96 10.25
C ASP A 59 6.60 -7.47 9.86
N TRP A 60 6.79 -6.15 9.92
CA TRP A 60 8.06 -5.51 9.60
C TRP A 60 9.19 -5.84 10.60
N ARG A 61 8.85 -6.23 11.83
CA ARG A 61 9.84 -6.49 12.88
C ARG A 61 10.37 -7.92 12.80
N HIS A 62 9.48 -8.90 12.81
CA HIS A 62 9.83 -10.33 12.91
C HIS A 62 9.31 -11.18 11.73
N GLY A 63 8.61 -10.59 10.77
CA GLY A 63 8.02 -11.33 9.66
C GLY A 63 9.04 -11.97 8.72
N ASP A 64 8.61 -13.02 8.02
CA ASP A 64 9.44 -13.67 7.01
C ASP A 64 9.82 -12.69 5.89
N ARG A 65 11.12 -12.56 5.63
CA ARG A 65 11.65 -11.58 4.67
C ARG A 65 11.34 -11.94 3.23
N THR A 66 11.14 -13.21 2.91
CA THR A 66 10.69 -13.64 1.57
C THR A 66 9.23 -13.23 1.36
N GLN A 67 8.36 -13.50 2.34
CA GLN A 67 6.95 -13.08 2.28
C GLN A 67 6.79 -11.56 2.18
N LEU A 68 7.64 -10.78 2.87
CA LEU A 68 7.63 -9.31 2.73
C LEU A 68 8.05 -8.88 1.32
N ARG A 69 9.07 -9.53 0.71
CA ARG A 69 9.45 -9.27 -0.68
C ARG A 69 8.31 -9.60 -1.64
N ASP A 70 7.63 -10.72 -1.44
CA ASP A 70 6.49 -11.13 -2.27
C ASP A 70 5.36 -10.11 -2.19
N ARG A 71 5.01 -9.65 -0.98
CA ARG A 71 3.99 -8.60 -0.77
C ARG A 71 4.36 -7.27 -1.43
N LEU A 72 5.64 -6.90 -1.39
CA LEU A 72 6.15 -5.69 -2.03
C LEU A 72 6.18 -5.81 -3.57
N ALA A 73 6.34 -7.02 -4.11
CA ALA A 73 6.33 -7.29 -5.54
C ALA A 73 4.90 -7.45 -6.11
N ALA A 74 3.96 -7.91 -5.29
CA ALA A 74 2.61 -8.30 -5.70
C ALA A 74 1.86 -7.28 -6.58
N PRO A 75 1.90 -5.95 -6.33
CA PRO A 75 1.25 -4.99 -7.22
C PRO A 75 1.78 -5.04 -8.65
N VAL A 76 3.11 -5.07 -8.81
CA VAL A 76 3.76 -5.11 -10.13
C VAL A 76 3.56 -6.46 -10.79
N GLU A 77 3.73 -7.55 -10.05
CA GLU A 77 3.52 -8.90 -10.58
C GLU A 77 2.06 -9.12 -11.03
N GLY A 78 1.09 -8.53 -10.32
CA GLY A 78 -0.31 -8.55 -10.73
C GLY A 78 -0.56 -7.84 -12.07
N VAL A 79 0.06 -6.68 -12.29
CA VAL A 79 -0.02 -5.99 -13.59
C VAL A 79 0.64 -6.82 -14.68
N LEU A 80 1.82 -7.37 -14.43
CA LEU A 80 2.53 -8.21 -15.41
C LEU A 80 1.74 -9.48 -15.77
N PHE A 81 1.03 -10.06 -14.80
CA PHE A 81 0.10 -11.14 -15.06
C PHE A 81 -1.02 -10.73 -16.02
N ASP A 82 -1.63 -9.56 -15.82
CA ASP A 82 -2.69 -9.09 -16.73
C ASP A 82 -2.18 -8.78 -18.13
N VAL A 83 -0.95 -8.26 -18.26
CA VAL A 83 -0.28 -8.11 -19.56
C VAL A 83 -0.08 -9.46 -20.23
N ALA A 84 0.32 -10.48 -19.47
CA ALA A 84 0.64 -11.80 -20.00
C ALA A 84 -0.60 -12.64 -20.35
N SER A 85 -1.68 -12.49 -19.59
CA SER A 85 -2.79 -13.44 -19.59
C SER A 85 -4.17 -12.82 -19.85
N ASN A 86 -4.34 -11.52 -19.62
CA ASN A 86 -5.65 -10.85 -19.71
C ASN A 86 -5.71 -9.73 -20.75
N GLY A 87 -4.67 -9.60 -21.59
CA GLY A 87 -4.64 -8.63 -22.70
C GLY A 87 -4.52 -7.18 -22.24
N PHE A 88 -4.12 -6.93 -20.99
CA PHE A 88 -3.95 -5.57 -20.50
C PHE A 88 -2.74 -4.89 -21.17
N TRP A 89 -2.94 -3.64 -21.57
CA TRP A 89 -1.88 -2.74 -21.97
C TRP A 89 -2.25 -1.30 -21.62
N TYR A 90 -1.45 -0.65 -20.77
CA TYR A 90 -1.70 0.73 -20.37
C TYR A 90 -1.39 1.70 -21.52
N GLU A 91 -2.36 2.52 -21.91
CA GLU A 91 -2.26 3.43 -23.07
C GLU A 91 -1.04 4.37 -23.00
N GLY A 92 -0.68 4.81 -21.79
CA GLY A 92 0.49 5.68 -21.58
C GLY A 92 1.84 5.02 -21.87
N TRP A 93 1.89 3.71 -22.12
CA TRP A 93 3.09 3.00 -22.59
C TRP A 93 3.27 3.04 -24.11
N GLY A 94 2.31 3.61 -24.86
CA GLY A 94 2.32 3.66 -26.33
C GLY A 94 1.76 2.39 -26.97
N PRO A 95 2.06 2.09 -28.25
CA PRO A 95 1.56 0.90 -28.92
C PRO A 95 2.05 -0.41 -28.28
N GLN A 96 1.17 -1.39 -28.14
CA GLN A 96 1.52 -2.70 -27.60
C GLN A 96 2.50 -3.44 -28.52
N PRO A 97 3.68 -3.84 -28.03
CA PRO A 97 4.64 -4.62 -28.82
C PRO A 97 4.26 -6.11 -28.78
N VAL A 98 4.82 -6.89 -29.72
CA VAL A 98 4.64 -8.35 -29.77
C VAL A 98 5.12 -9.02 -28.47
N ASN A 99 6.25 -8.56 -27.93
CA ASN A 99 6.79 -9.04 -26.66
C ASN A 99 6.42 -8.08 -25.52
N ALA A 100 5.14 -8.08 -25.13
CA ALA A 100 4.56 -7.10 -24.20
C ALA A 100 5.16 -7.14 -22.78
N VAL A 101 5.34 -8.31 -22.18
CA VAL A 101 5.72 -8.45 -20.76
C VAL A 101 7.08 -7.80 -20.42
N PRO A 102 8.18 -8.05 -21.16
CA PRO A 102 9.45 -7.38 -20.87
C PRO A 102 9.38 -5.86 -21.00
N VAL A 103 8.58 -5.35 -21.94
CA VAL A 103 8.42 -3.91 -22.16
C VAL A 103 7.59 -3.29 -21.02
N ALA A 104 6.47 -3.92 -20.63
CA ALA A 104 5.70 -3.52 -19.45
C ALA A 104 6.58 -3.49 -18.19
N LYS A 105 7.43 -4.50 -17.99
CA LYS A 105 8.37 -4.55 -16.87
C LYS A 105 9.31 -3.34 -16.85
N SER A 106 9.82 -2.89 -18.00
CA SER A 106 10.68 -1.71 -18.07
C SER A 106 9.98 -0.42 -17.65
N PHE A 107 8.69 -0.26 -17.96
CA PHE A 107 7.90 0.88 -17.50
C PHE A 107 7.60 0.79 -16.00
N LEU A 108 7.23 -0.39 -15.51
CA LEU A 108 6.86 -0.63 -14.11
C LEU A 108 8.03 -0.43 -13.13
N VAL A 109 9.29 -0.55 -13.58
CA VAL A 109 10.46 -0.19 -12.76
C VAL A 109 10.44 1.29 -12.34
N THR A 110 9.79 2.16 -13.13
CA THR A 110 9.66 3.59 -12.83
C THR A 110 8.38 3.94 -12.06
N ALA A 111 7.46 2.99 -11.92
CA ALA A 111 6.22 3.21 -11.18
C ALA A 111 6.53 3.43 -9.69
N PRO A 112 5.91 4.42 -9.03
CA PRO A 112 6.07 4.61 -7.59
C PRO A 112 5.73 3.34 -6.83
N ARG A 113 6.60 2.91 -5.91
CA ARG A 113 6.41 1.65 -5.20
C ARG A 113 5.21 1.75 -4.25
N LEU A 114 4.42 0.68 -4.21
CA LEU A 114 3.33 0.51 -3.25
C LEU A 114 3.80 -0.35 -2.08
N ILE A 115 3.60 0.18 -0.86
CA ILE A 115 4.03 -0.45 0.40
C ILE A 115 2.82 -1.11 1.04
N PRO A 116 2.89 -2.43 1.37
CA PRO A 116 1.75 -3.15 1.91
C PRO A 116 1.35 -2.57 3.27
N LEU A 117 0.05 -2.39 3.44
CA LEU A 117 -0.58 -1.96 4.68
C LEU A 117 -1.31 -3.14 5.32
N TYR A 118 -2.23 -3.77 4.60
CA TYR A 118 -3.01 -4.92 5.07
C TYR A 118 -3.56 -5.71 3.87
N SER A 119 -3.39 -7.03 3.83
CA SER A 119 -3.88 -7.84 2.71
C SER A 119 -3.44 -7.25 1.35
N HIS A 120 -4.38 -6.90 0.47
CA HIS A 120 -4.17 -6.24 -0.82
C HIS A 120 -4.36 -4.70 -0.76
N ARG A 121 -4.14 -4.10 0.42
CA ARG A 121 -4.17 -2.66 0.66
C ARG A 121 -2.77 -2.09 0.73
N TYR A 122 -2.57 -0.94 0.10
CA TYR A 122 -1.27 -0.33 -0.08
C TYR A 122 -1.30 1.18 0.12
N LEU A 123 -0.16 1.72 0.55
CA LEU A 123 0.14 3.15 0.49
C LEU A 123 1.35 3.39 -0.44
N PRO A 124 1.40 4.51 -1.17
CA PRO A 124 2.60 4.88 -1.90
C PRO A 124 3.82 5.07 -0.99
N ALA A 125 5.00 4.71 -1.50
CA ALA A 125 6.29 5.02 -0.89
C ALA A 125 6.65 6.51 -1.10
N GLY A 126 7.44 7.07 -0.18
CA GLY A 126 8.02 8.41 -0.33
C GLY A 126 8.23 9.12 1.01
N ARG A 127 9.49 9.32 1.42
CA ARG A 127 9.78 10.15 2.61
C ARG A 127 9.40 11.61 2.33
N GLY A 128 8.81 12.30 3.31
CA GLY A 128 8.37 13.69 3.14
C GLY A 128 7.03 13.81 2.41
N THR A 129 6.36 12.70 2.10
CA THR A 129 5.02 12.68 1.52
C THR A 129 4.03 12.12 2.54
N ALA A 130 2.77 12.58 2.49
CA ALA A 130 1.68 12.15 3.37
C ALA A 130 0.33 12.48 2.71
N GLY A 131 -0.76 11.97 3.30
CA GLY A 131 -2.12 12.24 2.82
C GLY A 131 -2.47 11.46 1.57
N HIS A 132 -1.81 10.34 1.35
CA HIS A 132 -2.13 9.44 0.25
C HIS A 132 -3.40 8.64 0.58
N PRO A 133 -4.29 8.44 -0.40
CA PRO A 133 -5.35 7.47 -0.24
C PRO A 133 -4.76 6.05 -0.10
N VAL A 134 -5.42 5.22 0.69
CA VAL A 134 -5.15 3.78 0.72
C VAL A 134 -5.74 3.16 -0.53
N LEU A 135 -4.89 2.51 -1.31
CA LEU A 135 -5.29 1.82 -2.53
C LEU A 135 -5.57 0.36 -2.23
N SER A 136 -6.60 -0.18 -2.88
CA SER A 136 -6.76 -1.62 -3.06
C SER A 136 -6.19 -1.98 -4.42
N VAL A 137 -5.29 -2.97 -4.48
CA VAL A 137 -4.66 -3.39 -5.73
C VAL A 137 -4.78 -4.89 -5.88
N MET A 138 -5.54 -5.32 -6.89
CA MET A 138 -5.65 -6.71 -7.31
C MET A 138 -5.39 -6.75 -8.82
N GLN A 139 -4.14 -7.02 -9.19
CA GLN A 139 -3.70 -6.92 -10.60
C GLN A 139 -3.94 -5.51 -11.16
N THR A 140 -4.68 -5.36 -12.26
CA THR A 140 -5.04 -4.06 -12.83
C THR A 140 -6.36 -3.49 -12.29
N ASP A 141 -7.06 -4.20 -11.40
CA ASP A 141 -8.17 -3.65 -10.62
C ASP A 141 -7.61 -2.85 -9.44
N VAL A 142 -7.58 -1.53 -9.62
CA VAL A 142 -7.09 -0.56 -8.63
C VAL A 142 -8.25 0.34 -8.24
N ILE A 143 -8.51 0.46 -6.94
CA ILE A 143 -9.51 1.41 -6.44
C ILE A 143 -8.95 2.22 -5.26
N VAL A 144 -9.45 3.44 -5.10
CA VAL A 144 -9.32 4.15 -3.82
C VAL A 144 -10.21 3.46 -2.80
N TYR A 145 -9.57 2.83 -1.81
CA TYR A 145 -10.29 2.11 -0.77
C TYR A 145 -10.54 2.98 0.47
N GLY A 146 -9.61 3.88 0.80
CA GLY A 146 -9.80 4.88 1.85
C GLY A 146 -9.17 6.21 1.46
N ALA A 147 -9.83 7.32 1.78
CA ALA A 147 -9.31 8.67 1.52
C ALA A 147 -8.02 8.97 2.32
N ASP A 148 -7.91 8.36 3.50
CA ASP A 148 -6.75 8.37 4.38
C ASP A 148 -6.74 7.06 5.20
N LEU A 149 -5.76 6.90 6.09
CA LEU A 149 -5.66 5.72 6.97
C LEU A 149 -6.90 5.52 7.86
N LYS A 150 -7.54 6.58 8.38
CA LYS A 150 -8.72 6.44 9.25
C LYS A 150 -9.93 6.00 8.46
N ALA A 151 -10.19 6.63 7.32
CA ALA A 151 -11.27 6.25 6.41
C ALA A 151 -11.11 4.79 5.95
N TYR A 152 -9.87 4.37 5.62
CA TYR A 152 -9.55 2.98 5.35
C TYR A 152 -9.89 2.05 6.53
N LEU A 153 -9.39 2.35 7.73
CA LEU A 153 -9.59 1.49 8.90
C LEU A 153 -11.07 1.30 9.23
N ARG A 154 -11.88 2.37 9.14
CA ARG A 154 -13.33 2.28 9.33
C ARG A 154 -13.98 1.41 8.29
N ARG A 155 -13.68 1.65 7.01
CA ARG A 155 -14.22 0.84 5.91
C ARG A 155 -13.84 -0.64 6.04
N GLU A 156 -12.60 -0.94 6.43
CA GLU A 156 -12.10 -2.32 6.54
C GLU A 156 -12.69 -3.06 7.74
N PHE A 157 -12.91 -2.39 8.88
CA PHE A 157 -13.18 -3.08 10.15
C PHE A 157 -14.54 -2.75 10.79
N GLU A 158 -15.21 -1.68 10.40
CA GLU A 158 -16.56 -1.29 10.87
C GLU A 158 -17.68 -1.67 9.90
N GLY A 159 -17.38 -1.98 8.64
CA GLY A 159 -18.37 -2.38 7.63
C GLY A 159 -18.77 -1.25 6.66
N LEU A 160 -19.84 -1.48 5.87
CA LEU A 160 -20.26 -0.71 4.68
C LEU A 160 -20.22 0.80 4.88
N GLN A 161 -19.09 1.41 4.52
CA GLN A 161 -18.98 2.83 4.27
C GLN A 161 -19.12 3.07 2.77
N ASP A 162 -19.71 4.21 2.40
CA ASP A 162 -19.71 4.64 1.00
C ASP A 162 -18.27 4.73 0.49
N PRO A 163 -18.03 4.48 -0.80
CA PRO A 163 -16.73 4.74 -1.41
C PRO A 163 -16.28 6.16 -1.07
N PRO A 164 -15.01 6.37 -0.72
CA PRO A 164 -14.50 7.69 -0.41
C PRO A 164 -14.75 8.64 -1.58
N THR A 165 -15.52 9.70 -1.34
CA THR A 165 -15.84 10.70 -2.34
C THR A 165 -14.73 11.76 -2.40
N GLY A 166 -14.25 12.05 -3.62
CA GLY A 166 -13.30 13.14 -3.87
C GLY A 166 -11.82 12.84 -3.59
N ALA A 167 -11.49 11.71 -2.97
CA ALA A 167 -10.10 11.26 -2.85
C ALA A 167 -9.58 10.76 -4.19
N ARG A 168 -8.39 11.23 -4.58
CA ARG A 168 -7.74 10.84 -5.84
C ARG A 168 -6.38 10.22 -5.56
N PRO A 169 -6.00 9.12 -6.23
CA PRO A 169 -4.66 8.59 -6.11
C PRO A 169 -3.64 9.62 -6.59
N THR A 170 -2.50 9.66 -5.91
CA THR A 170 -1.54 10.76 -6.06
C THR A 170 -0.32 10.39 -6.89
N VAL A 171 -0.09 9.10 -7.11
CA VAL A 171 1.15 8.60 -7.71
C VAL A 171 0.95 8.12 -9.15
N ALA A 172 1.90 8.45 -10.02
CA ALA A 172 1.86 8.12 -11.44
C ALA A 172 1.69 6.61 -11.67
N PHE A 173 1.18 6.25 -12.85
CA PHE A 173 0.77 4.90 -13.23
C PHE A 173 -0.43 4.38 -12.42
N TRP A 174 -0.32 4.21 -11.10
CA TRP A 174 -1.41 3.67 -10.27
C TRP A 174 -2.65 4.55 -10.27
N LYS A 175 -2.49 5.87 -10.31
CA LYS A 175 -3.63 6.80 -10.37
C LYS A 175 -4.44 6.70 -11.65
N ASP A 176 -3.84 6.20 -12.72
CA ASP A 176 -4.48 6.11 -14.04
C ASP A 176 -5.19 4.76 -14.22
N LEU A 177 -5.09 3.86 -13.23
CA LEU A 177 -5.81 2.58 -13.17
C LEU A 177 -7.04 2.61 -12.26
N VAL A 178 -7.36 3.76 -11.67
CA VAL A 178 -8.50 3.98 -10.76
C VAL A 178 -9.71 4.54 -11.49
#